data_AF-L8LPJ8-F1
#
_entry.id   AF-L8LPJ8-F1
#
_cell.length_a   1.000
_cell.length_b   1.000
_cell.length_c   1.000
_cell.angle_alpha   90.00
_cell.angle_beta   90.00
_cell.angle_gamma   90.00
#
_symmetry.space_group_name_H-M   'P 1'
#
loop_
_entity.id
_entity.type
_entity.pdbx_description
1 polymer ?
#
loop_
_entity_poly.entity_id
_entity_poly.type
_entity_poly.pdbx_seq_one_letter_code
_entity_poly.pdbx_strand_id
1 'polypeptide(L)'
;MRYRALITTILAICFGLISACSSDAPETTVFNREGLTYDQIVNTGLANKCPQLAETARGSLPIASNDTFVFEELCMEPQEYAVKEEASGNKRKAAEFIAAKALTRYTSSLEQINGKIKVGDNGVLTLIEESGIDFQPVTVQLPGGEQVPFLFTVKQLVATTEPGFTSINTSTNFKGEFNVPSYRGNVFLDPKGRGVASGYENAVALPSQADSEKFIGSNIKQLDKGKGEISLAITKVDNQTGEVAGIFESVQPSDTDLGAQEPLEVKIRGTFYARVRTADA
;
A
#
# COMPACT_ATOMS: atom_id res chain seq x y z
N MET A 1 -22.14 -46.36 -45.05
CA MET A 1 -21.07 -46.75 -44.10
C MET A 1 -19.65 -46.31 -44.52
N ARG A 2 -19.48 -45.24 -45.32
CA ARG A 2 -18.15 -44.85 -45.84
C ARG A 2 -17.45 -43.71 -45.10
N TYR A 3 -18.14 -43.01 -44.19
CA TYR A 3 -17.58 -41.87 -43.45
C TYR A 3 -17.50 -42.10 -41.94
N ARG A 4 -17.99 -43.24 -41.44
CA ARG A 4 -17.97 -43.56 -39.99
C ARG A 4 -16.55 -43.65 -39.44
N ALA A 5 -15.65 -44.31 -40.16
CA ALA A 5 -14.25 -44.41 -39.78
C ALA A 5 -13.59 -43.03 -39.71
N LEU A 6 -13.80 -42.19 -40.72
CA LEU A 6 -13.21 -40.85 -40.81
C LEU A 6 -13.71 -39.91 -39.71
N ILE A 7 -15.01 -39.96 -39.38
CA ILE A 7 -15.60 -39.18 -38.29
C ILE A 7 -15.07 -39.65 -36.94
N THR A 8 -14.91 -40.96 -36.72
CA THR A 8 -14.32 -41.48 -35.46
C THR A 8 -12.85 -41.10 -35.31
N THR A 9 -12.06 -41.05 -36.39
CA THR A 9 -10.66 -40.63 -36.30
C THR A 9 -10.54 -39.13 -36.00
N ILE A 10 -11.36 -38.30 -36.64
CA ILE A 10 -11.38 -36.85 -36.38
C ILE A 10 -11.85 -36.58 -34.95
N LEU A 11 -12.88 -37.27 -34.46
CA LEU A 11 -13.37 -37.10 -33.10
C LEU A 11 -12.34 -37.56 -32.05
N ALA A 12 -11.61 -38.65 -32.30
CA ALA A 12 -10.54 -39.14 -31.44
C ALA A 12 -9.33 -38.20 -31.43
N ILE A 13 -9.00 -37.58 -32.57
CA ILE A 13 -7.96 -36.54 -32.67
C ILE A 13 -8.39 -35.26 -31.94
N CYS A 14 -9.66 -34.86 -32.05
CA CYS A 14 -10.17 -33.70 -31.30
C CYS A 14 -10.19 -33.96 -29.79
N PHE A 15 -10.60 -35.14 -29.32
CA PHE A 15 -10.53 -35.49 -27.89
C PHE A 15 -9.08 -35.65 -27.38
N GLY A 16 -8.18 -36.18 -28.21
CA GLY A 16 -6.75 -36.26 -27.90
C GLY A 16 -6.06 -34.89 -27.83
N LEU A 17 -6.42 -33.96 -28.72
CA LEU A 17 -5.90 -32.58 -28.70
C LEU A 17 -6.47 -31.74 -27.54
N ILE A 18 -7.72 -31.98 -27.14
CA ILE A 18 -8.30 -31.32 -25.94
C ILE A 18 -7.65 -31.86 -24.65
N SER A 19 -7.30 -33.15 -24.59
CA SER A 19 -6.61 -33.77 -23.44
C SER A 19 -5.11 -33.47 -23.38
N ALA A 20 -4.45 -33.22 -24.51
CA ALA A 20 -3.02 -32.90 -24.56
C ALA A 20 -2.71 -31.40 -24.36
N CYS A 21 -3.73 -30.55 -24.42
CA CYS A 21 -3.64 -29.12 -24.10
C CYS A 21 -4.22 -28.77 -22.72
N SER A 22 -4.57 -29.77 -21.90
CA SER A 22 -5.07 -29.59 -20.53
C SER A 22 -4.07 -30.02 -19.44
N SER A 23 -2.82 -30.31 -19.79
CA SER A 23 -1.71 -30.29 -18.84
C SER A 23 -1.19 -28.87 -18.75
N ASP A 24 -1.25 -28.29 -17.56
CA ASP A 24 -0.98 -26.89 -17.23
C ASP A 24 -2.19 -25.96 -17.43
N ALA A 25 -3.34 -26.34 -16.89
CA ALA A 25 -4.07 -25.32 -16.15
C ALA A 25 -3.07 -24.81 -15.09
N PRO A 26 -2.78 -23.49 -15.00
CA PRO A 26 -2.08 -23.03 -13.83
C PRO A 26 -2.99 -23.42 -12.67
N GLU A 27 -2.55 -24.36 -11.83
CA GLU A 27 -2.94 -24.29 -10.44
C GLU A 27 -2.79 -22.82 -10.09
N THR A 28 -3.86 -22.21 -9.62
CA THR A 28 -3.83 -20.87 -9.05
C THR A 28 -2.75 -20.89 -7.99
N THR A 29 -1.50 -20.61 -8.38
CA THR A 29 -0.34 -20.53 -7.51
C THR A 29 -0.53 -19.22 -6.78
N VAL A 30 -1.42 -19.28 -5.80
CA VAL A 30 -1.51 -18.32 -4.71
C VAL A 30 -0.07 -18.13 -4.24
N PHE A 31 0.48 -16.94 -4.46
CA PHE A 31 1.85 -16.70 -4.04
C PHE A 31 1.87 -16.79 -2.50
N ASN A 32 2.44 -17.89 -2.00
CA ASN A 32 2.70 -18.10 -0.60
C ASN A 32 4.23 -18.21 -0.44
N ARG A 33 4.79 -17.37 0.44
CA ARG A 33 6.22 -17.40 0.77
C ARG A 33 6.61 -18.65 1.56
N GLU A 34 5.64 -19.35 2.14
CA GLU A 34 5.85 -20.58 2.88
C GLU A 34 6.45 -21.67 1.97
N GLY A 35 7.69 -22.06 2.29
CA GLY A 35 8.45 -23.07 1.55
C GLY A 35 9.55 -22.52 0.62
N LEU A 36 9.63 -21.20 0.43
CA LEU A 36 10.75 -20.58 -0.30
C LEU A 36 11.86 -20.14 0.66
N THR A 37 13.10 -20.45 0.30
CA THR A 37 14.30 -19.98 1.01
C THR A 37 14.73 -18.61 0.52
N TYR A 38 15.58 -17.93 1.30
CA TYR A 38 16.15 -16.64 0.91
C TYR A 38 16.81 -16.68 -0.47
N ASP A 39 17.60 -17.72 -0.76
CA ASP A 39 18.33 -17.86 -2.02
C ASP A 39 17.40 -18.04 -3.23
N GLN A 40 16.18 -18.54 -3.02
CA GLN A 40 15.15 -18.64 -4.06
C GLN A 40 14.40 -17.33 -4.27
N ILE A 41 14.41 -16.42 -3.30
CA ILE A 41 13.69 -15.13 -3.34
C ILE A 41 14.60 -13.98 -3.78
N VAL A 42 15.87 -13.99 -3.36
CA VAL A 42 16.80 -12.89 -3.61
C VAL A 42 16.89 -12.59 -5.13
N ASN A 43 16.85 -11.31 -5.49
CA ASN A 43 16.86 -10.80 -6.88
C ASN A 43 15.68 -11.18 -7.79
N THR A 44 14.62 -11.83 -7.28
CA THR A 44 13.43 -12.16 -8.10
C THR A 44 12.37 -11.06 -8.12
N GLY A 45 12.41 -10.14 -7.14
CA GLY A 45 11.34 -9.16 -6.88
C GLY A 45 10.19 -9.71 -6.02
N LEU A 46 10.17 -11.00 -5.71
CA LEU A 46 9.15 -11.64 -4.87
C LEU A 46 9.18 -11.13 -3.42
N ALA A 47 10.32 -10.63 -2.94
CA ALA A 47 10.45 -10.04 -1.61
C ALA A 47 9.63 -8.76 -1.41
N ASN A 48 9.19 -8.09 -2.48
CA ASN A 48 8.32 -6.91 -2.40
C ASN A 48 6.86 -7.26 -2.65
N LYS A 49 6.51 -8.55 -2.75
CA LYS A 49 5.13 -8.99 -2.99
C LYS A 49 4.48 -9.49 -1.71
N CYS A 50 3.23 -9.13 -1.53
CA CYS A 50 2.44 -9.66 -0.42
C CYS A 50 1.95 -11.08 -0.72
N PRO A 51 1.83 -11.94 0.31
CA PRO A 51 1.14 -13.22 0.17
C PRO A 51 -0.27 -13.01 -0.38
N GLN A 52 -0.73 -13.98 -1.16
CA GLN A 52 -2.08 -13.99 -1.69
C GLN A 52 -2.90 -15.09 -1.03
N LEU A 53 -4.22 -15.03 -1.16
CA LEU A 53 -5.13 -16.12 -0.80
C LEU A 53 -5.83 -16.67 -2.04
N ALA A 54 -6.23 -17.94 -1.97
CA ALA A 54 -7.00 -18.59 -3.04
C ALA A 54 -8.32 -17.85 -3.31
N GLU A 55 -8.78 -17.86 -4.54
CA GLU A 55 -10.09 -17.26 -4.90
C GLU A 55 -11.28 -17.94 -4.20
N THR A 56 -11.08 -19.17 -3.72
CA THR A 56 -12.04 -19.95 -2.94
C THR A 56 -12.07 -19.56 -1.46
N ALA A 57 -11.13 -18.75 -0.98
CA ALA A 57 -11.06 -18.30 0.41
C ALA A 57 -12.14 -17.24 0.69
N ARG A 58 -13.37 -17.69 0.92
CA ARG A 58 -14.54 -16.85 1.28
C ARG A 58 -15.13 -17.23 2.63
N GLY A 59 -14.26 -17.56 3.58
CA GLY A 59 -14.65 -17.87 4.94
C GLY A 59 -15.10 -16.65 5.73
N SER A 60 -15.32 -16.86 7.03
CA SER A 60 -15.57 -15.80 7.99
C SER A 60 -14.90 -16.13 9.31
N LEU A 61 -14.19 -15.16 9.89
CA LEU A 61 -13.58 -15.29 11.21
C LEU A 61 -14.56 -14.78 12.26
N PRO A 62 -15.10 -15.64 13.14
CA PRO A 62 -16.06 -15.21 14.16
C PRO A 62 -15.37 -14.26 15.16
N ILE A 63 -16.10 -13.21 15.54
CA ILE A 63 -15.64 -12.22 16.52
C ILE A 63 -16.49 -12.41 17.77
N ALA A 64 -15.89 -12.87 18.87
CA ALA A 64 -16.57 -12.90 20.15
C ALA A 64 -16.49 -11.52 20.81
N SER A 65 -17.60 -11.13 21.47
CA SER A 65 -17.66 -9.89 22.24
C SER A 65 -16.67 -9.95 23.40
N ASN A 66 -15.94 -8.86 23.66
CA ASN A 66 -14.89 -8.70 24.67
C ASN A 66 -13.52 -9.31 24.34
N ASP A 67 -13.36 -9.99 23.21
CA ASP A 67 -12.04 -10.45 22.79
C ASP A 67 -11.21 -9.30 22.23
N THR A 68 -9.91 -9.32 22.52
CA THR A 68 -8.93 -8.52 21.79
C THR A 68 -8.29 -9.43 20.76
N PHE A 69 -8.35 -9.04 19.50
CA PHE A 69 -7.65 -9.73 18.42
C PHE A 69 -6.33 -8.99 18.14
N VAL A 70 -5.35 -9.72 17.64
CA VAL A 70 -4.12 -9.16 17.07
C VAL A 70 -4.13 -9.42 15.58
N PHE A 71 -3.63 -8.46 14.82
CA PHE A 71 -3.25 -8.69 13.44
C PHE A 71 -1.74 -8.69 13.35
N GLU A 72 -1.23 -9.67 12.62
CA GLU A 72 0.19 -9.89 12.39
C GLU A 72 0.44 -9.90 10.88
N GLU A 73 1.69 -9.63 10.51
CA GLU A 73 2.15 -9.72 9.13
C GLU A 73 1.31 -8.92 8.13
N LEU A 74 0.72 -7.79 8.57
CA LEU A 74 0.05 -6.89 7.65
C LEU A 74 1.06 -6.42 6.61
N CYS A 75 0.78 -6.80 5.38
CA CYS A 75 1.54 -6.51 4.19
C CYS A 75 0.67 -5.70 3.24
N MET A 76 1.22 -4.62 2.70
CA MET A 76 0.54 -3.76 1.74
C MET A 76 1.41 -3.59 0.50
N GLU A 77 0.92 -4.03 -0.64
CA GLU A 77 1.60 -3.97 -1.94
C GLU A 77 0.90 -2.93 -2.82
N PRO A 78 1.48 -1.73 -2.98
CA PRO A 78 1.02 -0.75 -3.96
C PRO A 78 1.16 -1.27 -5.40
N GLN A 79 0.14 -1.03 -6.21
CA GLN A 79 0.09 -1.43 -7.62
C GLN A 79 -0.14 -0.25 -8.56
N GLU A 80 -0.90 0.75 -8.10
CA GLU A 80 -1.22 1.94 -8.87
C GLU A 80 -0.95 3.20 -8.05
N TYR A 81 -0.44 4.22 -8.72
CA TYR A 81 -0.19 5.54 -8.16
C TYR A 81 -0.83 6.59 -9.04
N ALA A 82 -1.50 7.55 -8.41
CA ALA A 82 -1.99 8.74 -9.09
C ALA A 82 -1.74 9.97 -8.24
N VAL A 83 -1.40 11.09 -8.88
CA VAL A 83 -1.17 12.37 -8.19
C VAL A 83 -2.24 13.35 -8.62
N LYS A 84 -2.80 14.09 -7.67
CA LYS A 84 -3.78 15.13 -7.93
C LYS A 84 -3.06 16.35 -8.50
N GLU A 85 -3.34 16.66 -9.76
CA GLU A 85 -2.84 17.86 -10.42
C GLU A 85 -3.95 18.90 -10.51
N GLU A 86 -3.61 20.17 -10.28
CA GLU A 86 -4.52 21.26 -10.62
C GLU A 86 -4.67 21.34 -12.14
N ALA A 87 -5.89 21.57 -12.63
CA ALA A 87 -6.12 21.69 -14.06
C ALA A 87 -5.28 22.84 -14.64
N SER A 88 -4.25 22.50 -15.42
CA SER A 88 -3.26 23.45 -15.94
C SER A 88 -3.95 24.61 -16.64
N GLY A 89 -3.90 25.80 -16.04
CA GLY A 89 -4.38 27.06 -16.62
C GLY A 89 -5.85 27.44 -16.36
N ASN A 90 -6.68 26.61 -15.71
CA ASN A 90 -8.06 27.00 -15.38
C ASN A 90 -8.50 26.56 -13.98
N LYS A 91 -8.36 27.48 -13.00
CA LYS A 91 -8.79 27.31 -11.61
C LYS A 91 -10.27 26.96 -11.41
N ARG A 92 -11.10 27.01 -12.47
CA ARG A 92 -12.53 26.62 -12.41
C ARG A 92 -12.76 25.14 -12.73
N LYS A 93 -11.77 24.42 -13.25
CA LYS A 93 -11.88 22.98 -13.50
C LYS A 93 -11.42 22.22 -12.24
N ALA A 94 -12.16 21.18 -11.87
CA ALA A 94 -11.83 20.37 -10.69
C ALA A 94 -10.46 19.70 -10.89
N ALA A 95 -9.67 19.61 -9.80
CA ALA A 95 -8.44 18.84 -9.79
C ALA A 95 -8.75 17.35 -9.98
N GLU A 96 -7.94 16.67 -10.79
CA GLU A 96 -8.12 15.27 -11.16
C GLU A 96 -6.87 14.47 -10.77
N PHE A 97 -7.06 13.20 -10.39
CA PHE A 97 -5.94 12.29 -10.14
C PHE A 97 -5.40 11.75 -11.46
N ILE A 98 -4.14 12.05 -11.75
CA ILE A 98 -3.44 11.63 -12.97
C ILE A 98 -2.52 10.47 -12.63
N ALA A 99 -2.60 9.40 -13.40
CA ALA A 99 -1.78 8.21 -13.21
C ALA A 99 -0.27 8.55 -13.34
N ALA A 100 0.52 8.05 -12.38
CA ALA A 100 1.95 8.26 -12.31
C ALA A 100 2.69 6.92 -12.28
N LYS A 101 3.95 6.89 -12.74
CA LYS A 101 4.77 5.67 -12.79
C LYS A 101 5.81 5.66 -11.68
N ALA A 102 5.90 4.57 -10.92
CA ALA A 102 6.93 4.42 -9.90
C ALA A 102 8.34 4.35 -10.52
N LEU A 103 9.28 5.12 -9.95
CA LEU A 103 10.69 5.15 -10.35
C LEU A 103 11.61 4.37 -9.40
N THR A 104 11.19 4.18 -8.15
CA THR A 104 12.02 3.59 -7.07
C THR A 104 12.11 2.07 -7.09
N ARG A 105 11.65 1.40 -8.17
CA ARG A 105 11.71 -0.06 -8.35
C ARG A 105 10.86 -0.80 -7.29
N TYR A 106 11.20 -2.06 -6.98
CA TYR A 106 10.48 -2.94 -6.05
C TYR A 106 10.86 -2.67 -4.59
N THR A 107 10.54 -1.47 -4.09
CA THR A 107 10.86 -1.03 -2.73
C THR A 107 9.69 -0.30 -2.05
N SER A 108 8.47 -0.60 -2.47
CA SER A 108 7.28 0.19 -2.13
C SER A 108 6.32 -0.51 -1.17
N SER A 109 6.50 -1.81 -0.92
CA SER A 109 5.58 -2.54 -0.06
C SER A 109 5.87 -2.27 1.43
N LEU A 110 4.80 -2.20 2.22
CA LEU A 110 4.87 -2.19 3.67
C LEU A 110 4.74 -3.64 4.14
N GLU A 111 5.52 -4.06 5.12
CA GLU A 111 5.54 -5.45 5.58
C GLU A 111 5.66 -5.53 7.12
N GLN A 112 5.29 -6.69 7.66
CA GLN A 112 5.47 -7.02 9.08
C GLN A 112 4.79 -6.02 10.03
N ILE A 113 3.74 -5.35 9.56
CA ILE A 113 2.95 -4.47 10.39
C ILE A 113 2.09 -5.34 11.31
N ASN A 114 2.07 -4.98 12.59
CA ASN A 114 1.32 -5.66 13.61
C ASN A 114 0.58 -4.65 14.49
N GLY A 115 -0.45 -5.15 15.17
CA GLY A 115 -1.23 -4.36 16.10
C GLY A 115 -2.46 -5.09 16.59
N LYS A 116 -3.45 -4.32 17.03
CA LYS A 116 -4.64 -4.84 17.72
C LYS A 116 -5.91 -4.51 16.96
N ILE A 117 -6.88 -5.40 17.03
CA ILE A 117 -8.26 -5.16 16.63
C ILE A 117 -9.11 -5.21 17.91
N LYS A 118 -9.64 -4.07 18.31
CA LYS A 118 -10.55 -3.94 19.46
C LYS A 118 -11.99 -4.08 18.98
N VAL A 119 -12.78 -4.86 19.72
CA VAL A 119 -14.22 -5.01 19.50
C VAL A 119 -14.95 -4.04 20.42
N GLY A 120 -15.65 -3.07 19.86
CA GLY A 120 -16.49 -2.14 20.62
C GLY A 120 -17.91 -2.65 20.85
N ASP A 121 -18.66 -1.99 21.74
CA ASP A 121 -19.99 -2.41 22.23
C ASP A 121 -21.07 -2.59 21.14
N ASN A 122 -20.88 -1.99 19.96
CA ASN A 122 -21.80 -2.06 18.81
C ASN A 122 -21.30 -3.00 17.68
N GLY A 123 -20.34 -3.88 17.96
CA GLY A 123 -19.70 -4.72 16.95
C GLY A 123 -18.84 -3.92 15.95
N VAL A 124 -18.39 -2.72 16.36
CA VAL A 124 -17.43 -1.92 15.60
C VAL A 124 -16.04 -2.45 15.88
N LEU A 125 -15.30 -2.79 14.84
CA LEU A 125 -13.91 -3.22 14.95
C LEU A 125 -13.00 -2.02 14.77
N THR A 126 -12.07 -1.82 15.69
CA THR A 126 -11.05 -0.77 15.61
C THR A 126 -9.68 -1.40 15.47
N LEU A 127 -9.11 -1.32 14.27
CA LEU A 127 -7.73 -1.68 13.97
C LEU A 127 -6.81 -0.55 14.43
N ILE A 128 -5.80 -0.89 15.22
CA ILE A 128 -4.79 0.03 15.76
C ILE A 128 -3.42 -0.56 15.45
N GLU A 129 -2.65 0.13 14.62
CA GLU A 129 -1.26 -0.21 14.32
C GLU A 129 -0.36 0.10 15.52
N GLU A 130 0.61 -0.79 15.77
CA GLU A 130 1.56 -0.66 16.89
C GLU A 130 3.02 -0.62 16.41
N SER A 131 3.39 -1.45 15.43
CA SER A 131 4.76 -1.55 14.94
C SER A 131 4.83 -2.21 13.57
N GLY A 132 5.94 -2.05 12.86
CA GLY A 132 6.25 -2.76 11.62
C GLY A 132 7.17 -1.99 10.68
N ILE A 133 7.35 -2.51 9.47
CA ILE A 133 7.91 -1.74 8.35
C ILE A 133 6.73 -1.00 7.70
N ASP A 134 6.32 0.05 8.38
CA ASP A 134 5.09 0.84 8.16
C ASP A 134 5.30 2.08 7.29
N PHE A 135 6.49 2.25 6.67
CA PHE A 135 6.76 3.30 5.69
C PHE A 135 7.79 2.92 4.63
N GLN A 136 7.68 3.51 3.44
CA GLN A 136 8.66 3.45 2.36
C GLN A 136 8.75 4.79 1.62
N PRO A 137 9.96 5.31 1.34
CA PRO A 137 10.13 6.44 0.44
C PRO A 137 9.91 5.99 -1.01
N VAL A 138 8.94 6.60 -1.69
CA VAL A 138 8.59 6.28 -3.09
C VAL A 138 8.70 7.55 -3.92
N THR A 139 9.14 7.42 -5.17
CA THR A 139 9.09 8.52 -6.15
C THR A 139 8.32 8.04 -7.36
N VAL A 140 7.29 8.81 -7.73
CA VAL A 140 6.51 8.57 -8.95
C VAL A 140 6.74 9.68 -9.95
N GLN A 141 6.55 9.38 -11.22
CA GLN A 141 6.71 10.32 -12.33
C GLN A 141 5.38 10.56 -13.03
N LEU A 142 5.00 11.84 -13.13
CA LEU A 142 3.83 12.27 -13.88
C LEU A 142 4.10 12.31 -15.39
N PRO A 143 3.04 12.25 -16.23
CA PRO A 143 3.15 12.55 -17.65
C PRO A 143 3.67 13.99 -17.83
N GLY A 144 4.89 14.15 -18.33
CA GLY A 144 5.60 15.44 -18.38
C GLY A 144 6.97 15.40 -17.71
N GLY A 145 7.25 14.34 -16.94
CA GLY A 145 8.57 14.06 -16.39
C GLY A 145 8.78 14.58 -14.97
N GLU A 146 7.83 15.36 -14.43
CA GLU A 146 7.82 15.80 -13.05
C GLU A 146 7.84 14.60 -12.09
N GLN A 147 8.73 14.66 -11.10
CA GLN A 147 8.93 13.61 -10.11
C GLN A 147 8.32 14.06 -8.79
N VAL A 148 7.45 13.22 -8.24
CA VAL A 148 6.75 13.48 -6.98
C VAL A 148 7.24 12.45 -5.97
N PRO A 149 8.21 12.81 -5.10
CA PRO A 149 8.58 11.99 -3.96
C PRO A 149 7.50 12.07 -2.88
N PHE A 150 7.23 10.96 -2.22
CA PHE A 150 6.34 10.88 -1.07
C PHE A 150 6.76 9.72 -0.15
N LEU A 151 6.33 9.78 1.10
CA LEU A 151 6.58 8.75 2.10
C LEU A 151 5.35 7.86 2.23
N PHE A 152 5.22 6.80 1.43
CA PHE A 152 4.11 5.87 1.58
C PHE A 152 4.15 5.26 2.98
N THR A 153 3.08 5.40 3.77
CA THR A 153 3.10 5.06 5.19
C THR A 153 1.72 4.71 5.71
N VAL A 154 1.66 3.96 6.80
CA VAL A 154 0.46 3.78 7.64
C VAL A 154 0.77 3.95 9.13
N LYS A 155 1.78 4.78 9.44
CA LYS A 155 2.20 5.13 10.81
C LYS A 155 1.03 5.55 11.70
N GLN A 156 0.88 4.89 12.84
CA GLN A 156 -0.16 5.17 13.83
C GLN A 156 -1.56 5.06 13.23
N LEU A 157 -1.75 4.11 12.31
CA LEU A 157 -3.05 3.85 11.68
C LEU A 157 -4.08 3.48 12.74
N VAL A 158 -5.21 4.19 12.69
CA VAL A 158 -6.43 3.83 13.40
C VAL A 158 -7.55 3.75 12.38
N ALA A 159 -8.09 2.54 12.17
CA ALA A 159 -9.15 2.30 11.20
C ALA A 159 -10.33 1.57 11.83
N THR A 160 -11.55 1.95 11.46
CA THR A 160 -12.78 1.39 12.01
C THR A 160 -13.67 0.80 10.92
N THR A 161 -14.49 -0.19 11.29
CA THR A 161 -15.55 -0.71 10.45
C THR A 161 -16.87 0.04 10.68
N GLU A 162 -17.85 -0.22 9.81
CA GLU A 162 -19.26 0.05 10.15
C GLU A 162 -19.68 -0.80 11.37
N PRO A 163 -20.77 -0.43 12.08
CA PRO A 163 -21.27 -1.22 13.21
C PRO A 163 -21.96 -2.52 12.76
N GLY A 164 -22.13 -3.45 13.69
CA GLY A 164 -22.93 -4.67 13.48
C GLY A 164 -22.18 -5.87 12.92
N PHE A 165 -20.85 -5.86 12.89
CA PHE A 165 -20.08 -7.05 12.50
C PHE A 165 -19.98 -8.05 13.66
N THR A 166 -20.38 -9.29 13.40
CA THR A 166 -20.20 -10.45 14.28
C THR A 166 -19.06 -11.37 13.80
N SER A 167 -18.53 -11.09 12.61
CA SER A 167 -17.41 -11.81 12.00
C SER A 167 -16.65 -10.91 11.03
N ILE A 168 -15.35 -11.18 10.84
CA ILE A 168 -14.57 -10.62 9.73
C ILE A 168 -14.83 -11.50 8.51
N ASN A 169 -15.38 -10.91 7.44
CA ASN A 169 -15.70 -11.60 6.19
C ASN A 169 -15.44 -10.69 4.98
N THR A 170 -15.81 -11.13 3.78
CA THR A 170 -15.58 -10.38 2.52
C THR A 170 -16.45 -9.13 2.36
N SER A 171 -17.26 -8.78 3.35
CA SER A 171 -18.03 -7.52 3.41
C SER A 171 -17.48 -6.56 4.46
N THR A 172 -16.46 -6.97 5.22
CA THR A 172 -15.82 -6.12 6.22
C THR A 172 -14.88 -5.12 5.54
N ASN A 173 -15.14 -3.84 5.77
CA ASN A 173 -14.31 -2.74 5.28
C ASN A 173 -13.84 -1.89 6.46
N PHE A 174 -12.55 -1.60 6.51
CA PHE A 174 -11.98 -0.64 7.45
C PHE A 174 -11.77 0.70 6.74
N LYS A 175 -12.02 1.80 7.45
CA LYS A 175 -11.67 3.16 7.04
C LYS A 175 -10.97 3.86 8.19
N GLY A 176 -9.87 4.54 7.90
CA GLY A 176 -9.05 5.11 8.95
C GLY A 176 -8.16 6.25 8.50
N GLU A 177 -7.54 6.86 9.50
CA GLU A 177 -6.51 7.89 9.34
C GLU A 177 -5.17 7.37 9.87
N PHE A 178 -4.09 7.92 9.33
CA PHE A 178 -2.72 7.66 9.77
C PHE A 178 -1.88 8.93 9.65
N ASN A 179 -0.74 8.94 10.35
CA ASN A 179 0.18 10.07 10.35
C ASN A 179 1.19 9.95 9.21
N VAL A 180 1.44 11.08 8.54
CA VAL A 180 2.46 11.20 7.50
C VAL A 180 3.54 12.13 8.01
N PRO A 181 4.65 11.63 8.56
CA PRO A 181 5.75 12.48 8.97
C PRO A 181 6.44 13.09 7.74
N SER A 182 7.28 14.10 7.98
CA SER A 182 8.12 14.67 6.91
C SER A 182 8.92 13.57 6.20
N TYR A 183 8.99 13.66 4.87
CA TYR A 183 9.76 12.74 4.04
C TYR A 183 11.26 12.72 4.41
N ARG A 184 11.77 13.83 4.93
CA ARG A 184 13.16 13.98 5.38
C ARG A 184 13.23 14.03 6.91
N GLY A 185 14.25 13.39 7.47
CA GLY A 185 14.57 13.49 8.89
C GLY A 185 15.15 14.85 9.27
N ASN A 186 15.17 15.15 10.57
CA ASN A 186 15.63 16.43 11.12
C ASN A 186 17.11 16.79 10.81
N VAL A 187 17.96 15.79 10.61
CA VAL A 187 19.39 15.95 10.29
C VAL A 187 19.68 15.98 8.79
N PHE A 188 18.65 15.94 7.94
CA PHE A 188 18.83 16.07 6.49
C PHE A 188 19.34 17.48 6.15
N LEU A 189 20.33 17.53 5.25
CA LEU A 189 20.90 18.77 4.73
C LEU A 189 20.55 18.89 3.25
N ASP A 190 20.03 20.05 2.87
CA ASP A 190 19.85 20.38 1.46
C ASP A 190 21.21 20.54 0.74
N PRO A 191 21.24 20.66 -0.59
CA PRO A 191 22.49 20.78 -1.35
C PRO A 191 23.37 21.99 -0.98
N LYS A 192 22.83 22.95 -0.23
CA LYS A 192 23.55 24.12 0.29
C LYS A 192 23.91 23.98 1.77
N GLY A 193 23.73 22.80 2.34
CA GLY A 193 24.08 22.48 3.72
C GLY A 193 23.10 23.06 4.73
N ARG A 194 21.87 23.43 4.33
CA ARG A 194 20.83 23.95 5.24
C ARG A 194 19.93 22.80 5.69
N GLY A 195 19.55 22.78 6.97
CA GLY A 195 18.74 21.73 7.56
C GLY A 195 17.93 22.23 8.74
N VAL A 196 17.24 21.31 9.42
CA VAL A 196 16.36 21.65 10.57
C VAL A 196 17.16 21.64 11.88
N ALA A 197 17.77 20.49 12.21
CA ALA A 197 18.50 20.30 13.47
C ALA A 197 20.02 20.52 13.31
N SER A 198 20.51 20.64 12.08
CA SER A 198 21.91 20.88 11.74
C SER A 198 22.00 21.62 10.41
N GLY A 199 23.17 22.17 10.12
CA GLY A 199 23.43 22.91 8.89
C GLY A 199 23.39 24.43 9.06
N TYR A 200 23.49 25.12 7.93
CA TYR A 200 23.38 26.58 7.85
C TYR A 200 21.92 27.04 7.93
N GLU A 201 21.69 28.21 8.49
CA GLU A 201 20.36 28.82 8.61
C GLU A 201 20.03 29.77 7.44
N ASN A 202 21.03 30.10 6.61
CA ASN A 202 20.90 31.07 5.53
C ASN A 202 21.65 30.68 4.26
N ALA A 203 21.49 31.46 3.19
CA ALA A 203 22.11 31.21 1.90
C ALA A 203 23.59 31.67 1.90
N VAL A 204 24.47 30.90 2.56
CA VAL A 204 25.90 31.24 2.74
C VAL A 204 26.68 31.49 1.44
N ALA A 205 26.20 30.97 0.31
CA ALA A 205 26.80 31.21 -1.01
C ALA A 205 26.47 32.59 -1.59
N LEU A 206 25.52 33.32 -1.00
CA LEU A 206 25.08 34.65 -1.41
C LEU A 206 25.13 35.63 -0.23
N PRO A 207 26.32 36.00 0.29
CA PRO A 207 26.45 36.75 1.55
C PRO A 207 25.66 38.06 1.59
N SER A 208 25.58 38.78 0.47
CA SER A 208 24.86 40.06 0.37
C SER A 208 23.33 39.93 0.37
N GLN A 209 22.81 38.72 0.13
CA GLN A 209 21.38 38.43 0.05
C GLN A 209 20.98 37.26 0.97
N ALA A 210 21.86 36.86 1.90
CA ALA A 210 21.72 35.61 2.63
C ALA A 210 20.39 35.50 3.38
N ASP A 211 19.92 36.63 3.92
CA ASP A 211 18.69 36.78 4.71
C ASP A 211 17.57 37.49 3.93
N SER A 212 17.66 37.53 2.60
CA SER A 212 16.59 38.10 1.77
C SER A 212 15.28 37.36 1.98
N GLU A 213 14.17 38.10 2.07
CA GLU A 213 12.81 37.53 2.21
C GLU A 213 12.50 36.49 1.13
N LYS A 214 13.08 36.64 -0.05
CA LYS A 214 12.94 35.69 -1.16
C LYS A 214 13.41 34.28 -0.82
N PHE A 215 14.36 34.13 0.09
CA PHE A 215 14.94 32.83 0.45
C PHE A 215 14.40 32.26 1.76
N ILE A 216 13.52 32.97 2.48
CA ILE A 216 12.99 32.52 3.78
C ILE A 216 12.38 31.12 3.68
N GLY A 217 11.52 30.88 2.67
CA GLY A 217 10.90 29.56 2.46
C GLY A 217 11.88 28.43 2.14
N SER A 218 13.08 28.73 1.65
CA SER A 218 14.12 27.73 1.40
C SER A 218 15.18 27.64 2.49
N ASN A 219 15.36 28.71 3.29
CA ASN A 219 16.33 28.81 4.37
C ASN A 219 15.78 28.18 5.65
N ILE A 220 14.56 28.54 6.04
CA ILE A 220 13.92 28.06 7.26
C ILE A 220 13.23 26.74 6.95
N LYS A 221 13.92 25.63 7.24
CA LYS A 221 13.41 24.28 7.03
C LYS A 221 12.36 23.91 8.07
N GLN A 222 11.26 23.30 7.62
CA GLN A 222 10.14 22.90 8.46
C GLN A 222 9.88 21.39 8.33
N LEU A 223 9.55 20.75 9.46
CA LEU A 223 9.14 19.35 9.51
C LEU A 223 7.63 19.28 9.49
N ASP A 224 7.06 19.40 8.30
CA ASP A 224 5.62 19.30 8.12
C ASP A 224 5.14 17.88 8.45
N LYS A 225 4.02 17.82 9.17
CA LYS A 225 3.31 16.58 9.46
C LYS A 225 1.97 16.63 8.75
N GLY A 226 1.70 15.63 7.94
CA GLY A 226 0.44 15.44 7.28
C GLY A 226 -0.40 14.35 7.96
N LYS A 227 -1.63 14.24 7.48
CA LYS A 227 -2.50 13.08 7.71
C LYS A 227 -2.80 12.42 6.38
N GLY A 228 -2.93 11.10 6.40
CA GLY A 228 -3.44 10.33 5.29
C GLY A 228 -4.70 9.58 5.69
N GLU A 229 -5.48 9.23 4.68
CA GLU A 229 -6.69 8.43 4.82
C GLU A 229 -6.51 7.11 4.08
N ILE A 230 -7.10 6.04 4.60
CA ILE A 230 -7.08 4.72 3.96
C ILE A 230 -8.40 3.99 4.10
N SER A 231 -8.75 3.24 3.07
CA SER A 231 -9.79 2.22 3.11
C SER A 231 -9.19 0.86 2.79
N LEU A 232 -9.47 -0.12 3.65
CA LEU A 232 -9.11 -1.53 3.46
C LEU A 232 -10.41 -2.31 3.23
N ALA A 233 -10.55 -2.93 2.06
CA ALA A 233 -11.69 -3.77 1.73
C ALA A 233 -11.27 -5.24 1.67
N ILE A 234 -11.80 -6.05 2.58
CA ILE A 234 -11.48 -7.47 2.64
C ILE A 234 -12.22 -8.19 1.53
N THR A 235 -11.51 -8.94 0.69
CA THR A 235 -12.10 -9.68 -0.42
C THR A 235 -11.95 -11.19 -0.26
N LYS A 236 -11.02 -11.64 0.58
CA LYS A 236 -10.71 -13.04 0.85
C LYS A 236 -10.44 -13.27 2.33
N VAL A 237 -10.93 -14.39 2.84
CA VAL A 237 -10.76 -14.82 4.23
C VAL A 237 -10.59 -16.33 4.28
N ASP A 238 -9.53 -16.79 4.92
CA ASP A 238 -9.33 -18.19 5.29
C ASP A 238 -9.60 -18.38 6.79
N ASN A 239 -10.66 -19.13 7.09
CA ASN A 239 -11.08 -19.38 8.46
C ASN A 239 -10.16 -20.36 9.21
N GLN A 240 -9.41 -21.20 8.50
CA GLN A 240 -8.54 -22.20 9.14
C GLN A 240 -7.24 -21.56 9.64
N THR A 241 -6.68 -20.63 8.87
CA THR A 241 -5.38 -20.01 9.17
C THR A 241 -5.50 -18.62 9.81
N GLY A 242 -6.69 -18.01 9.79
CA GLY A 242 -6.88 -16.63 10.25
C GLY A 242 -6.45 -15.59 9.23
N GLU A 243 -6.15 -16.00 7.99
CA GLU A 243 -5.60 -15.11 6.97
C GLU A 243 -6.70 -14.32 6.28
N VAL A 244 -6.42 -13.03 6.06
CA VAL A 244 -7.31 -12.12 5.34
C VAL A 244 -6.52 -11.41 4.25
N ALA A 245 -7.16 -11.20 3.10
CA ALA A 245 -6.57 -10.45 2.01
C ALA A 245 -7.63 -9.57 1.33
N GLY A 246 -7.17 -8.50 0.70
CA GLY A 246 -8.07 -7.49 0.18
C GLY A 246 -7.39 -6.47 -0.71
N ILE A 247 -8.14 -5.42 -0.99
CA ILE A 247 -7.67 -4.24 -1.72
C ILE A 247 -7.63 -3.05 -0.78
N PHE A 248 -6.68 -2.14 -1.01
CA PHE A 248 -6.65 -0.87 -0.31
C PHE A 248 -6.65 0.31 -1.28
N GLU A 249 -7.25 1.41 -0.84
CA GLU A 249 -7.08 2.73 -1.43
C GLU A 249 -6.63 3.68 -0.32
N SER A 250 -5.51 4.36 -0.53
CA SER A 250 -4.95 5.34 0.40
C SER A 250 -4.74 6.68 -0.31
N VAL A 251 -4.97 7.78 0.41
CA VAL A 251 -4.67 9.13 -0.05
C VAL A 251 -3.84 9.83 1.02
N GLN A 252 -2.71 10.41 0.62
CA GLN A 252 -1.79 11.08 1.53
C GLN A 252 -1.00 12.20 0.83
N PRO A 253 -0.47 13.18 1.57
CA PRO A 253 0.39 14.21 1.00
C PRO A 253 1.76 13.68 0.53
N SER A 254 2.33 14.37 -0.45
CA SER A 254 3.71 14.19 -0.92
C SER A 254 4.75 14.90 -0.05
N ASP A 255 6.02 14.82 -0.46
CA ASP A 255 7.12 15.59 0.12
C ASP A 255 6.92 17.12 -0.07
N THR A 256 7.26 17.89 0.96
CA THR A 256 7.25 19.37 0.98
C THR A 256 8.64 19.99 0.83
N ASP A 257 9.69 19.17 0.63
CA ASP A 257 11.10 19.59 0.64
C ASP A 257 11.44 20.44 1.87
N LEU A 258 11.02 19.92 3.03
CA LEU A 258 11.15 20.60 4.33
C LEU A 258 10.50 21.99 4.34
N GLY A 259 9.27 22.10 3.81
CA GLY A 259 8.47 23.33 3.78
C GLY A 259 8.82 24.29 2.64
N ALA A 260 9.68 23.89 1.68
CA ALA A 260 10.04 24.71 0.53
C ALA A 260 8.99 24.69 -0.60
N GLN A 261 8.10 23.69 -0.60
CA GLN A 261 7.02 23.54 -1.59
C GLN A 261 5.75 22.97 -0.94
N GLU A 262 4.60 23.22 -1.57
CA GLU A 262 3.32 22.63 -1.14
C GLU A 262 3.25 21.14 -1.50
N PRO A 263 2.67 20.29 -0.64
CA PRO A 263 2.50 18.88 -0.94
C PRO A 263 1.37 18.67 -1.96
N LEU A 264 1.57 17.71 -2.85
CA LEU A 264 0.53 17.18 -3.73
C LEU A 264 -0.22 16.03 -3.04
N GLU A 265 -1.50 15.83 -3.36
CA GLU A 265 -2.22 14.64 -2.91
C GLU A 265 -1.86 13.44 -3.78
N VAL A 266 -1.35 12.38 -3.16
CA VAL A 266 -1.02 11.11 -3.81
C VAL A 266 -2.06 10.07 -3.43
N LYS A 267 -2.68 9.45 -4.43
CA LYS A 267 -3.55 8.29 -4.29
C LYS A 267 -2.77 7.01 -4.63
N ILE A 268 -2.84 6.05 -3.73
CA ILE A 268 -2.20 4.73 -3.85
C ILE A 268 -3.29 3.67 -3.81
N ARG A 269 -3.27 2.73 -4.76
CA ARG A 269 -4.12 1.55 -4.74
C ARG A 269 -3.29 0.29 -4.84
N GLY A 270 -3.75 -0.77 -4.20
CA GLY A 270 -3.04 -2.05 -4.23
C GLY A 270 -3.77 -3.14 -3.46
N THR A 271 -3.04 -4.19 -3.15
CA THR A 271 -3.53 -5.33 -2.39
C THR A 271 -2.90 -5.39 -1.02
N PHE A 272 -3.63 -5.91 -0.04
CA PHE A 272 -3.07 -6.18 1.28
C PHE A 272 -3.35 -7.63 1.71
N TYR A 273 -2.54 -8.09 2.65
CA TYR A 273 -2.64 -9.38 3.33
C TYR A 273 -2.39 -9.15 4.82
N ALA A 274 -3.06 -9.89 5.69
CA ALA A 274 -2.77 -9.93 7.12
C ALA A 274 -3.20 -11.28 7.71
N ARG A 275 -2.67 -11.61 8.87
CA ARG A 275 -3.14 -12.76 9.66
C ARG A 275 -3.76 -12.27 10.96
N VAL A 276 -4.99 -12.66 11.23
CA VAL A 276 -5.73 -12.30 12.44
C VAL A 276 -5.74 -13.46 13.40
N ARG A 277 -5.40 -13.20 14.67
CA ARG A 277 -5.42 -14.18 15.75
C ARG A 277 -6.13 -13.59 16.96
N THR A 278 -6.68 -14.46 17.79
CA THR A 278 -7.07 -14.08 19.16
C THR A 278 -5.82 -13.71 19.93
N ALA A 279 -5.83 -12.61 20.69
CA ALA A 279 -4.74 -12.33 21.60
C ALA A 279 -4.72 -13.43 22.67
N ASP A 280 -3.63 -14.22 22.74
CA ASP A 280 -3.44 -15.16 23.84
C ASP A 280 -3.41 -14.37 25.16
N ALA A 281 -4.19 -14.83 26.14
CA ALA A 281 -4.28 -14.22 27.47
C ALA A 281 -3.00 -14.41 28.30
#